data_AF-A0A0Q0YMJ2-F1
#
_entry.id   AF-A0A0Q0YMJ2-F1
#
_cell.length_a   1.000
_cell.length_b   1.000
_cell.length_c   1.000
_cell.angle_alpha   90.00
_cell.angle_beta   90.00
_cell.angle_gamma   90.00
#
_symmetry.space_group_name_H-M   'P 1'
#
loop_
_entity.id
_entity.type
_entity.pdbx_description
1 polymer ?
#
loop_
_entity_poly.entity_id
_entity_poly.type
_entity_poly.pdbx_seq_one_letter_code
_entity_poly.pdbx_strand_id
1 'polypeptide(L)'
;MKIDLDYLSKILKVFLDSANAHVNINDISGSGIAVQSETENYKMDEQFLFHFQILVENRLISNRELVTGSLQPLGIQFGFRGQVTLNVVELRLTQCGHDFASALNNKEVLQKLKSELKDAPFKTVFEGSQKLLQHFFKKKLDSLLEEGA
;
A
#
# COMPACT_ATOMS: atom_id res chain seq x y z
N MET A 1 -16.19 1.78 4.31
CA MET A 1 -15.42 0.56 4.61
C MET A 1 -14.43 0.86 5.73
N LYS A 2 -13.90 -0.13 6.45
CA LYS A 2 -12.80 0.06 7.41
C LYS A 2 -11.47 -0.24 6.71
N ILE A 3 -10.38 0.35 7.20
CA ILE A 3 -9.04 0.05 6.72
C ILE A 3 -8.69 -1.40 7.08
N ASP A 4 -8.37 -2.18 6.07
CA ASP A 4 -7.91 -3.56 6.17
C ASP A 4 -6.40 -3.59 5.94
N LEU A 5 -5.65 -3.86 7.01
CA LEU A 5 -4.19 -3.90 6.98
C LEU A 5 -3.64 -5.11 6.22
N ASP A 6 -4.37 -6.22 6.18
CA ASP A 6 -3.96 -7.37 5.36
C ASP A 6 -4.14 -7.03 3.88
N TYR A 7 -5.22 -6.35 3.53
CA TYR A 7 -5.48 -5.92 2.15
C TYR A 7 -4.47 -4.86 1.67
N LEU A 8 -4.16 -3.86 2.50
CA LEU A 8 -3.07 -2.91 2.21
C LEU A 8 -1.72 -3.62 2.06
N SER A 9 -1.42 -4.58 2.93
CA SER A 9 -0.19 -5.38 2.84
C SER A 9 -0.12 -6.15 1.50
N LYS A 10 -1.23 -6.75 1.05
CA LYS A 10 -1.31 -7.42 -0.27
C LYS A 10 -1.03 -6.46 -1.43
N ILE A 11 -1.67 -5.28 -1.46
CA ILE A 11 -1.42 -4.29 -2.53
C ILE A 11 0.06 -3.88 -2.53
N LEU A 12 0.59 -3.50 -1.36
CA LEU A 12 1.97 -3.01 -1.24
C LEU A 12 3.01 -4.09 -1.57
N LYS A 13 2.68 -5.36 -1.30
CA LYS A 13 3.54 -6.50 -1.62
C LYS A 13 3.77 -6.66 -3.12
N VAL A 14 2.80 -6.29 -3.97
CA VAL A 14 2.99 -6.29 -5.44
C VAL A 14 4.19 -5.42 -5.84
N PHE A 15 4.35 -4.26 -5.20
CA PHE A 15 5.50 -3.38 -5.44
C PHE A 15 6.80 -3.96 -4.90
N LEU A 16 6.77 -4.59 -3.71
CA LEU A 16 7.97 -5.14 -3.08
C LEU A 16 8.51 -6.38 -3.78
N ASP A 17 7.62 -7.22 -4.32
CA ASP A 17 7.98 -8.47 -4.99
C ASP A 17 8.32 -8.25 -6.48
N SER A 18 8.11 -7.04 -7.02
CA SER A 18 8.46 -6.69 -8.39
C SER A 18 9.97 -6.59 -8.59
N ALA A 19 10.47 -7.18 -9.67
CA ALA A 19 11.86 -6.98 -10.11
C ALA A 19 12.07 -5.62 -10.81
N ASN A 20 10.98 -4.92 -11.15
CA ASN A 20 11.00 -3.64 -11.85
C ASN A 20 10.82 -2.47 -10.88
N ALA A 21 11.36 -1.31 -11.22
CA ALA A 21 11.21 -0.08 -10.43
C ALA A 21 9.76 0.44 -10.37
N HIS A 22 8.92 0.03 -11.31
CA HIS A 22 7.52 0.41 -11.41
C HIS A 22 6.66 -0.83 -11.62
N VAL A 23 5.40 -0.72 -11.21
CA VAL A 23 4.32 -1.68 -11.48
C VAL A 23 3.13 -0.89 -12.01
N ASN A 24 2.22 -1.53 -12.70
CA ASN A 24 0.98 -0.93 -13.15
C ASN A 24 -0.24 -1.74 -12.71
N ILE A 25 -1.42 -1.29 -13.12
CA ILE A 25 -2.68 -1.91 -12.70
C ILE A 25 -2.84 -3.36 -13.17
N ASN A 26 -2.16 -3.76 -14.25
CA ASN A 26 -2.18 -5.13 -14.73
C ASN A 26 -1.34 -6.05 -13.83
N ASP A 27 -0.22 -5.56 -13.29
CA ASP A 27 0.59 -6.32 -12.33
C ASP A 27 -0.19 -6.55 -11.02
N ILE A 28 -0.91 -5.51 -10.57
CA ILE A 28 -1.79 -5.59 -9.40
C ILE A 28 -2.90 -6.62 -9.65
N SER A 29 -3.61 -6.52 -10.77
CA SER A 29 -4.67 -7.48 -11.13
C SER A 29 -4.11 -8.90 -11.27
N GLY A 30 -2.96 -9.05 -11.94
CA GLY A 30 -2.27 -10.32 -12.14
C GLY A 30 -1.80 -11.00 -10.85
N SER A 31 -1.68 -10.26 -9.74
CA SER A 31 -1.40 -10.81 -8.41
C SER A 31 -2.62 -11.43 -7.72
N GLY A 32 -3.78 -11.44 -8.38
CA GLY A 32 -5.04 -11.97 -7.84
C GLY A 32 -5.84 -10.94 -7.03
N ILE A 33 -5.52 -9.65 -7.15
CA ILE A 33 -6.30 -8.56 -6.53
C ILE A 33 -7.35 -8.10 -7.54
N ALA A 34 -8.63 -8.21 -7.19
CA ALA A 34 -9.71 -7.66 -8.01
C ALA A 34 -9.60 -6.13 -8.07
N VAL A 35 -9.38 -5.58 -9.26
CA VAL A 35 -9.30 -4.12 -9.49
C VAL A 35 -10.62 -3.56 -10.01
N GLN A 36 -11.28 -4.30 -10.90
CA GLN A 36 -12.57 -3.93 -11.49
C GLN A 36 -13.69 -4.77 -10.88
N SER A 37 -14.91 -4.23 -10.90
CA SER A 37 -16.10 -4.96 -10.46
C SER A 37 -16.36 -6.16 -11.37
N GLU A 38 -16.66 -7.32 -10.78
CA GLU A 38 -17.04 -8.53 -11.52
C GLU A 38 -18.48 -8.46 -12.05
N THR A 39 -19.34 -7.63 -11.43
CA THR A 39 -20.78 -7.60 -11.70
C THR A 39 -21.23 -6.34 -12.44
N GLU A 40 -20.43 -5.27 -12.42
CA GLU A 40 -20.79 -3.98 -12.99
C GLU A 40 -19.73 -3.49 -13.99
N ASN A 41 -20.15 -3.28 -15.24
CA ASN A 41 -19.28 -2.71 -16.26
C ASN A 41 -18.89 -1.28 -15.89
N TYR A 42 -17.63 -0.92 -16.17
CA TYR A 42 -17.07 0.41 -15.92
C TYR A 42 -17.12 0.82 -14.44
N LYS A 43 -17.04 -0.15 -13.53
CA LYS A 43 -16.91 0.07 -12.08
C LYS A 43 -15.64 -0.58 -11.56
N MET A 44 -15.10 0.00 -10.48
CA MET A 44 -14.00 -0.61 -9.76
C MET A 44 -14.50 -1.53 -8.68
N ASP A 45 -13.65 -2.47 -8.26
CA ASP A 45 -13.87 -3.15 -7.00
C ASP A 45 -13.79 -2.13 -5.85
N GLU A 46 -14.82 -2.09 -5.00
CA GLU A 46 -14.94 -1.08 -3.95
C GLU A 46 -13.87 -1.27 -2.86
N GLN A 47 -13.46 -2.51 -2.57
CA GLN A 47 -12.39 -2.78 -1.61
C GLN A 47 -11.05 -2.26 -2.13
N PHE A 48 -10.76 -2.50 -3.41
CA PHE A 48 -9.56 -1.99 -4.05
C PHE A 48 -9.56 -0.47 -4.10
N LEU A 49 -10.63 0.15 -4.62
CA LEU A 49 -10.72 1.60 -4.75
C LEU A 49 -10.54 2.30 -3.39
N PHE A 50 -11.22 1.82 -2.35
CA PHE A 50 -11.12 2.40 -1.01
C PHE A 50 -9.69 2.36 -0.47
N HIS A 51 -9.02 1.20 -0.52
CA HIS A 51 -7.65 1.07 0.01
C HIS A 51 -6.62 1.80 -0.87
N PHE A 52 -6.81 1.80 -2.18
CA PHE A 52 -5.97 2.56 -3.09
C PHE A 52 -6.08 4.06 -2.81
N GLN A 53 -7.29 4.59 -2.56
CA GLN A 53 -7.50 5.98 -2.14
C GLN A 53 -6.75 6.32 -0.86
N ILE A 54 -6.75 5.44 0.15
CA ILE A 54 -5.94 5.65 1.38
C ILE A 54 -4.44 5.78 1.04
N LEU A 55 -3.91 4.96 0.14
CA LEU A 55 -2.51 5.07 -0.30
C LEU A 55 -2.24 6.40 -1.03
N VAL A 56 -3.18 6.85 -1.87
CA VAL A 56 -3.07 8.10 -2.63
C VAL A 56 -3.13 9.33 -1.71
N GLU A 57 -4.13 9.41 -0.83
CA GLU A 57 -4.32 10.51 0.11
C GLU A 57 -3.11 10.68 1.03
N ASN A 58 -2.51 9.57 1.44
CA ASN A 58 -1.32 9.55 2.30
C ASN A 58 0.00 9.60 1.51
N ARG A 59 -0.05 9.82 0.19
CA ARG A 59 1.12 9.97 -0.68
C ARG A 59 2.12 8.81 -0.58
N LEU A 60 1.60 7.58 -0.41
CA LEU A 60 2.41 6.37 -0.29
C LEU A 60 2.77 5.78 -1.67
N ILE A 61 2.04 6.18 -2.70
CA ILE A 61 2.30 5.80 -4.09
C ILE A 61 2.42 7.05 -4.97
N SER A 62 3.25 6.97 -5.99
CA SER A 62 3.39 7.99 -7.04
C SER A 62 3.42 7.35 -8.42
N ASN A 63 3.23 8.15 -9.47
CA ASN A 63 3.60 7.72 -10.81
C ASN A 63 5.13 7.89 -11.04
N ARG A 64 5.61 7.57 -12.25
CA ARG A 64 7.01 7.77 -12.67
C ARG A 64 7.52 9.21 -12.59
N GLU A 65 6.61 10.20 -12.61
CA GLU A 65 6.91 11.63 -12.52
C GLU A 65 6.84 12.15 -11.08
N LEU A 66 6.74 11.25 -10.10
CA LEU A 66 6.64 11.54 -8.66
C LEU A 66 5.37 12.30 -8.26
N VAL A 67 4.33 12.31 -9.11
CA VAL A 67 3.04 12.92 -8.80
C VAL A 67 2.30 12.04 -7.79
N THR A 68 1.74 12.66 -6.74
CA THR A 68 1.01 12.01 -5.64
C THR A 68 -0.28 12.75 -5.30
N GLY A 69 -1.14 12.17 -4.45
CA GLY A 69 -2.27 12.88 -3.85
C GLY A 69 -3.50 13.07 -4.75
N SER A 70 -3.49 12.52 -5.97
CA SER A 70 -4.65 12.52 -6.87
C SER A 70 -4.72 11.21 -7.64
N LEU A 71 -5.94 10.74 -7.90
CA LEU A 71 -6.21 9.48 -8.60
C LEU A 71 -5.91 9.57 -10.10
N GLN A 72 -6.20 10.72 -10.73
CA GLN A 72 -6.09 10.88 -12.18
C GLN A 72 -4.66 10.68 -12.70
N PRO A 73 -3.60 11.28 -12.10
CA PRO A 73 -2.21 11.02 -12.50
C PRO A 73 -1.74 9.58 -12.22
N LEU A 74 -2.50 8.83 -11.41
CA LEU A 74 -2.22 7.43 -11.04
C LEU A 74 -3.11 6.44 -11.81
N GLY A 75 -3.80 6.93 -12.85
CA GLY A 75 -4.51 6.08 -13.80
C GLY A 75 -5.99 5.87 -13.51
N ILE A 76 -6.57 6.48 -12.48
CA ILE A 76 -8.00 6.32 -12.14
C ILE A 76 -8.75 7.63 -12.40
N GLN A 77 -9.76 7.58 -13.28
CA GLN A 77 -10.60 8.73 -13.62
C GLN A 77 -12.09 8.38 -13.49
N PHE A 78 -12.87 9.31 -12.93
CA PHE A 78 -14.33 9.19 -12.85
C PHE A 78 -15.00 10.02 -13.95
N GLY A 79 -15.83 9.36 -14.74
CA GLY A 79 -16.66 9.96 -15.78
C GLY A 79 -18.11 10.15 -15.35
N PHE A 80 -18.98 10.36 -16.34
CA PHE A 80 -20.41 10.57 -16.13
C PHE A 80 -21.05 9.35 -15.43
N ARG A 81 -21.98 9.61 -14.50
CA ARG A 81 -22.65 8.59 -13.65
C ARG A 81 -21.69 7.70 -12.86
N GLY A 82 -20.47 8.18 -12.58
CA GLY A 82 -19.47 7.45 -11.80
C GLY A 82 -18.93 6.22 -12.52
N GLN A 83 -18.92 6.23 -13.86
CA GLN A 83 -18.12 5.28 -14.64
C GLN A 83 -16.65 5.51 -14.36
N VAL A 84 -15.87 4.44 -14.25
CA VAL A 84 -14.43 4.51 -14.01
C VAL A 84 -13.68 4.14 -15.28
N THR A 85 -12.75 5.01 -15.66
CA THR A 85 -11.75 4.73 -16.68
C THR A 85 -10.42 4.45 -16.01
N LEU A 86 -9.82 3.31 -16.35
CA LEU A 86 -8.48 2.93 -15.90
C LEU A 86 -7.49 3.12 -17.05
N ASN A 87 -6.48 3.94 -16.81
CA ASN A 87 -5.32 4.07 -17.69
C ASN A 87 -4.16 3.24 -17.10
N VAL A 88 -3.43 2.55 -17.98
CA VAL A 88 -2.20 1.87 -17.58
C VAL A 88 -1.14 2.94 -17.31
N VAL A 89 -0.84 3.16 -16.05
CA VAL A 89 0.17 4.11 -15.57
C VAL A 89 1.20 3.34 -14.76
N GLU A 90 2.47 3.65 -14.99
CA GLU A 90 3.59 3.16 -14.19
C GLU A 90 3.59 3.82 -12.81
N LEU A 91 3.38 3.01 -11.78
CA LEU A 91 3.28 3.37 -10.37
C LEU A 91 4.51 2.88 -9.62
N ARG A 92 4.87 3.59 -8.55
CA ARG A 92 5.91 3.19 -7.61
C ARG A 92 5.51 3.56 -6.19
N LEU A 93 6.14 2.92 -5.21
CA LEU A 93 6.09 3.38 -3.83
C LEU A 93 6.91 4.67 -3.69
N THR A 94 6.41 5.62 -2.89
CA THR A 94 7.25 6.71 -2.38
C THR A 94 8.19 6.19 -1.29
N GLN A 95 9.12 6.99 -0.77
CA GLN A 95 9.95 6.55 0.35
C GLN A 95 9.09 6.15 1.57
N CYS A 96 8.13 7.00 1.94
CA CYS A 96 7.17 6.68 3.00
C CYS A 96 6.32 5.43 2.66
N GLY A 97 6.02 5.23 1.38
CA GLY A 97 5.38 4.00 0.88
C GLY A 97 6.22 2.76 1.13
N HIS A 98 7.52 2.81 0.83
CA HIS A 98 8.46 1.72 1.12
C HIS A 98 8.57 1.43 2.62
N ASP A 99 8.62 2.47 3.45
CA ASP A 99 8.70 2.34 4.91
C ASP A 99 7.44 1.63 5.46
N PHE A 100 6.25 2.03 5.00
CA PHE A 100 4.99 1.40 5.38
C PHE A 100 4.86 -0.03 4.85
N ALA A 101 5.20 -0.25 3.57
CA ALA A 101 5.18 -1.57 2.95
C ALA A 101 6.11 -2.55 3.69
N SER A 102 7.31 -2.10 4.05
CA SER A 102 8.27 -2.88 4.84
C SER A 102 7.73 -3.23 6.22
N ALA A 103 7.04 -2.29 6.87
CA ALA A 103 6.40 -2.54 8.16
C ALA A 103 5.27 -3.57 8.06
N LEU A 104 4.40 -3.47 7.05
CA LEU A 104 3.31 -4.41 6.85
C LEU A 104 3.77 -5.79 6.35
N ASN A 105 4.94 -5.90 5.72
CA ASN A 105 5.52 -7.17 5.28
C ASN A 105 6.33 -7.86 6.41
N ASN A 106 6.60 -7.17 7.52
CA ASN A 106 7.14 -7.79 8.72
C ASN A 106 6.01 -8.44 9.54
N LYS A 107 6.04 -9.77 9.67
CA LYS A 107 4.99 -10.55 10.36
C LYS A 107 4.76 -10.11 11.80
N GLU A 108 5.82 -9.81 12.57
CA GLU A 108 5.67 -9.39 13.97
C GLU A 108 4.98 -8.02 14.05
N VAL A 109 5.40 -7.08 13.20
CA VAL A 109 4.83 -5.73 13.16
C VAL A 109 3.37 -5.77 12.71
N LEU A 110 3.06 -6.46 11.61
CA LEU A 110 1.69 -6.57 11.09
C LEU A 110 0.74 -7.15 12.13
N GLN A 111 1.13 -8.20 12.85
CA GLN A 111 0.29 -8.81 13.88
C GLN A 111 -0.02 -7.84 15.03
N LYS A 112 0.99 -7.09 15.50
CA LYS A 112 0.80 -6.06 16.54
C LYS A 112 -0.10 -4.91 16.08
N LEU A 113 0.05 -4.46 14.84
CA LEU A 113 -0.83 -3.43 14.28
C LEU A 113 -2.28 -3.91 14.24
N LYS A 114 -2.50 -5.17 13.84
CA LYS A 114 -3.84 -5.76 13.76
C LYS A 114 -4.47 -6.01 15.13
N SER A 115 -3.70 -6.39 16.14
CA SER A 115 -4.25 -6.63 17.48
C SER A 115 -4.51 -5.32 18.23
N GLU A 116 -3.59 -4.36 18.16
CA GLU A 116 -3.61 -3.16 19.01
C GLU A 116 -4.13 -1.90 18.31
N LEU A 117 -3.97 -1.77 16.99
CA LEU A 117 -4.21 -0.52 16.25
C LEU A 117 -5.21 -0.63 15.08
N LYS A 118 -5.89 -1.76 14.90
CA LYS A 118 -6.81 -1.98 13.75
C LYS A 118 -7.96 -0.97 13.62
N ASP A 119 -8.40 -0.40 14.73
CA ASP A 119 -9.50 0.57 14.79
C ASP A 119 -8.99 2.01 14.99
N ALA A 120 -7.67 2.22 14.99
CA ALA A 120 -7.07 3.54 15.11
C ALA A 120 -7.13 4.32 13.78
N PRO A 121 -7.09 5.67 13.83
CA PRO A 121 -6.94 6.48 12.61
C PRO A 121 -5.68 6.09 11.82
N PHE A 122 -5.73 6.21 10.49
CA PHE A 122 -4.62 5.80 9.62
C PHE A 122 -3.28 6.40 10.02
N LYS A 123 -3.24 7.71 10.37
CA LYS A 123 -2.03 8.38 10.84
C LYS A 123 -1.40 7.66 12.05
N THR A 124 -2.22 7.25 13.02
CA THR A 124 -1.76 6.50 14.20
C THR A 124 -1.25 5.12 13.81
N VAL A 125 -1.91 4.43 12.88
CA VAL A 125 -1.44 3.13 12.35
C VAL A 125 -0.09 3.29 11.66
N PHE A 126 0.06 4.28 10.79
CA PHE A 126 1.29 4.56 10.05
C PHE A 126 2.45 4.91 11.01
N GLU A 127 2.26 5.85 11.93
CA GLU A 127 3.30 6.20 12.91
C GLU A 127 3.64 5.01 13.83
N GLY A 128 2.62 4.24 14.23
CA GLY A 128 2.79 3.02 15.00
C GLY A 128 3.60 1.97 14.26
N SER A 129 3.37 1.79 12.96
CA SER A 129 4.09 0.81 12.14
C SER A 129 5.58 1.14 12.07
N GLN A 130 5.92 2.43 11.92
CA GLN A 130 7.32 2.89 11.90
C GLN A 130 8.02 2.64 13.23
N LYS A 131 7.37 2.99 14.35
CA LYS A 131 7.93 2.75 15.69
C LYS A 131 8.15 1.27 15.98
N LEU A 132 7.18 0.43 15.62
CA LEU A 132 7.29 -1.03 15.79
C LEU A 132 8.41 -1.62 14.94
N LEU A 133 8.54 -1.19 13.69
CA LEU A 133 9.60 -1.65 12.80
C LEU A 133 10.99 -1.19 13.26
N GLN A 134 11.10 0.06 13.72
CA GLN A 134 12.34 0.58 14.31
C GLN A 134 12.75 -0.22 15.55
N HIS A 135 11.81 -0.51 16.45
CA HIS A 135 12.07 -1.34 17.63
C HIS A 135 12.53 -2.76 17.24
N PHE A 136 11.90 -3.35 16.23
CA PHE A 136 12.29 -4.65 15.69
C PHE A 136 13.75 -4.64 15.17
N PHE A 137 14.12 -3.65 14.36
CA PHE A 137 15.48 -3.56 13.82
C PHE A 137 16.51 -3.14 14.85
N LYS A 138 16.14 -2.35 15.86
CA LYS A 138 17.04 -2.01 16.97
C LYS A 138 17.51 -3.28 17.69
N LYS A 139 16.58 -4.17 18.06
CA LYS A 139 16.94 -5.45 18.68
C LYS A 139 17.89 -6.27 17.81
N LYS A 140 17.65 -6.31 16.50
CA LYS A 140 18.54 -7.01 15.55
C LYS A 140 19.92 -6.38 15.49
N LEU A 141 20.00 -5.06 15.49
CA LEU A 141 21.26 -4.33 15.47
C LEU A 141 22.06 -4.59 16.75
N ASP A 142 21.40 -4.56 17.91
CA ASP A 142 22.03 -4.86 19.19
C ASP A 142 22.65 -6.27 19.17
N SER A 143 21.93 -7.29 18.68
CA SER A 143 22.47 -8.65 18.52
C SER A 143 23.65 -8.73 17.54
N LEU A 144 23.60 -8.03 16.41
CA LEU A 144 24.71 -8.02 15.44
C LEU A 144 25.98 -7.36 16.00
N LEU A 145 25.83 -6.37 16.88
CA LEU A 145 26.94 -5.70 17.53
C LEU A 145 27.55 -6.53 18.65
N GLU A 146 26.75 -7.31 19.36
CA GLU A 146 27.22 -8.28 20.38
C GLU A 146 27.96 -9.46 19.75
N GLU A 147 27.54 -9.94 18.57
CA GLU A 147 28.22 -11.04 17.85
C GLU A 147 29.55 -10.63 17.21
N GLY A 148 29.78 -9.34 17.00
CA GLY A 148 31.01 -8.78 16.43
C GLY A 148 32.05 -8.29 17.46
N ALA A 149 31.74 -8.39 18.76
CA ALA A 149 32.59 -7.99 19.89
C ALA A 149 33.22 -9.20 20.60
#